data_AF-A0A968A5W5-F1
#
_entry.id   AF-A0A968A5W5-F1
#
_cell.length_a   1.000
_cell.length_b   1.000
_cell.length_c   1.000
_cell.angle_alpha   90.00
_cell.angle_beta   90.00
_cell.angle_gamma   90.00
#
_symmetry.space_group_name_H-M   'P 1'
#
loop_
_entity.id
_entity.type
_entity.pdbx_description
1 polymer ?
#
loop_
_entity_poly.entity_id
_entity_poly.type
_entity_poly.pdbx_seq_one_letter_code
_entity_poly.pdbx_strand_id
1 'polypeptide(L)'
;MEEKMVRTQVYLPRDIYEQLKERADKEGLTMASQIREALAQYVVESKEEDKEPVLTKDDPIWDMIGMGKSDITDGSYNHDKYIYARDWDLDDEEA
;
A
#
# COMPACT_ATOMS: atom_id res chain seq x y z
N MET A 1 11.43 26.92 8.76
CA MET A 1 12.79 26.42 9.09
C MET A 1 13.52 26.31 7.77
N GLU A 2 14.63 27.02 7.60
CA GLU A 2 15.40 26.98 6.36
C GLU A 2 15.97 25.56 6.20
N GLU A 3 15.50 24.85 5.19
CA GLU A 3 15.93 23.47 4.94
C GLU A 3 17.40 23.51 4.52
N LYS A 4 18.29 22.94 5.35
CA LYS A 4 19.73 23.02 5.14
C LYS A 4 20.14 22.09 3.99
N MET A 5 20.06 22.60 2.76
CA MET A 5 20.45 21.88 1.55
C MET A 5 21.97 21.72 1.49
N VAL A 6 22.45 20.49 1.29
CA VAL A 6 23.87 20.19 1.08
C VAL A 6 24.12 19.96 -0.41
N ARG A 7 25.14 20.62 -0.96
CA ARG A 7 25.54 20.41 -2.36
C ARG A 7 26.20 19.05 -2.50
N THR A 8 25.55 18.16 -3.25
CA THR A 8 26.05 16.81 -3.54
C THR A 8 26.25 16.66 -5.05
N GLN A 9 27.39 16.09 -5.47
CA GLN A 9 27.66 15.73 -6.85
C GLN A 9 27.57 14.21 -6.99
N VAL A 10 26.77 13.74 -7.94
CA VAL A 10 26.59 12.32 -8.27
C VAL A 10 26.68 12.13 -9.78
N TYR A 11 27.23 11.00 -10.21
CA TYR A 11 27.21 10.59 -11.61
C TYR A 11 25.96 9.76 -11.87
N LEU A 12 25.20 10.13 -12.89
CA LEU A 12 24.03 9.39 -13.35
C LEU A 12 24.33 8.72 -14.68
N PRO A 13 23.85 7.48 -14.91
CA PRO A 13 23.81 6.89 -16.23
C PRO A 13 23.08 7.81 -17.23
N ARG A 14 23.55 7.81 -18.47
CA ARG A 14 23.07 8.76 -19.49
C ARG A 14 21.59 8.57 -19.82
N ASP A 15 21.16 7.33 -19.90
CA ASP A 15 19.77 6.91 -20.11
C ASP A 15 18.84 7.42 -18.99
N ILE A 16 19.27 7.34 -17.74
CA ILE A 16 18.50 7.86 -16.59
C ILE A 16 18.40 9.38 -16.64
N TYR A 17 19.50 10.07 -16.99
CA TYR A 17 19.48 11.52 -17.16
C TYR A 17 18.49 11.96 -18.25
N GLU A 18 18.48 11.27 -19.40
CA GLU A 18 17.58 11.58 -20.51
C GLU A 18 16.10 11.34 -20.13
N GLN A 19 15.79 10.25 -19.42
CA GLN A 19 14.44 9.96 -18.93
C GLN A 19 13.92 11.01 -17.94
N LEU A 20 14.73 11.39 -16.96
CA LEU A 20 14.36 12.41 -15.98
C LEU A 20 14.15 13.78 -16.63
N LYS A 21 14.94 14.09 -17.67
CA LYS A 21 14.78 15.32 -18.47
C LYS A 21 13.47 15.33 -19.24
N GLU A 22 13.13 14.24 -19.95
CA GLU A 22 11.84 14.16 -20.63
C GLU A 22 10.66 14.28 -19.65
N ARG A 23 10.77 13.67 -18.47
CA ARG A 23 9.75 13.77 -17.44
C ARG A 23 9.62 15.19 -16.90
N ALA A 24 10.74 15.90 -16.72
CA ALA A 24 10.74 17.31 -16.33
C ALA A 24 9.93 18.17 -17.32
N ASP A 25 10.17 17.96 -18.62
CA ASP A 25 9.49 18.70 -19.68
C ASP A 25 7.99 18.37 -19.76
N LYS A 26 7.60 17.11 -19.52
CA LYS A 26 6.19 16.65 -19.55
C LYS A 26 5.38 17.09 -18.34
N GLU A 27 5.96 17.00 -17.13
CA GLU A 27 5.23 17.19 -15.86
C GLU A 27 5.45 18.58 -15.25
N GLY A 28 6.30 19.42 -15.84
CA GLY A 28 6.63 20.75 -15.30
C GLY A 28 7.48 20.70 -14.02
N LEU A 29 8.16 19.58 -13.79
CA LEU A 29 9.01 19.36 -12.61
C LEU A 29 10.46 19.71 -12.91
N THR A 30 11.22 20.13 -11.89
CA THR A 30 12.68 20.31 -12.05
C THR A 30 13.41 18.99 -11.80
N MET A 31 14.55 18.78 -12.46
CA MET A 31 15.44 17.64 -12.19
C MET A 31 15.75 17.49 -10.69
N ALA A 32 16.03 18.61 -10.02
CA ALA A 32 16.37 18.60 -8.61
C ALA A 32 15.18 18.18 -7.73
N SER A 33 13.95 18.55 -8.10
CA SER A 33 12.74 18.12 -7.37
C SER A 33 12.54 16.62 -7.48
N GLN A 34 12.61 16.08 -8.71
CA GLN A 34 12.45 14.65 -8.97
C GLN A 34 13.49 13.83 -8.20
N ILE A 35 14.76 14.24 -8.24
CA ILE A 35 15.85 13.54 -7.54
C ILE A 35 15.63 13.59 -6.02
N ARG A 36 15.26 14.75 -5.46
CA ARG A 36 15.03 14.87 -4.01
C ARG A 36 13.86 14.00 -3.55
N GLU A 37 12.76 14.01 -4.28
CA GLU A 37 11.56 13.23 -3.93
C GLU A 37 11.83 11.73 -4.01
N ALA A 38 12.44 11.27 -5.11
CA ALA A 38 12.80 9.87 -5.28
C ALA A 38 13.78 9.38 -4.20
N LEU A 39 14.79 10.18 -3.85
CA LEU A 39 15.73 9.83 -2.78
C LEU A 39 15.08 9.88 -1.39
N ALA A 40 14.19 10.83 -1.14
CA ALA A 40 13.46 10.90 0.13
C ALA A 40 12.59 9.66 0.31
N GLN A 41 11.86 9.26 -0.73
CA GLN A 41 11.06 8.04 -0.74
C GLN A 41 11.94 6.80 -0.54
N TYR A 42 13.01 6.65 -1.33
CA TYR A 42 13.93 5.52 -1.23
C TYR A 42 14.52 5.37 0.19
N VAL A 43 14.91 6.46 0.84
CA VAL A 43 15.47 6.42 2.20
C VAL A 43 14.42 6.08 3.26
N VAL A 44 13.16 6.47 3.04
CA VAL A 44 12.05 6.09 3.94
C VAL A 44 11.72 4.61 3.76
N GLU A 45 11.58 4.15 2.52
CA GLU A 45 11.31 2.74 2.18
C GLU A 45 12.44 1.83 2.67
N SER A 46 13.71 2.22 2.47
CA SER A 46 14.85 1.44 2.97
C SER A 46 14.86 1.34 4.49
N LYS A 47 14.36 2.36 5.19
CA LYS A 47 14.19 2.30 6.66
C LYS A 47 13.01 1.44 7.08
N GLU A 48 12.05 1.19 6.20
CA GLU A 48 10.91 0.30 6.46
C GLU A 48 11.24 -1.16 6.15
N GLU A 49 12.10 -1.42 5.18
CA GLU A 49 12.67 -2.75 4.94
C GLU A 49 13.56 -3.23 6.11
N ASP A 50 14.23 -2.29 6.80
CA ASP A 50 14.99 -2.55 8.02
C ASP A 50 14.13 -2.61 9.31
N LYS A 51 12.82 -2.31 9.24
CA LYS A 51 11.92 -2.51 10.38
C LYS A 51 11.59 -4.00 10.48
N GLU A 52 11.63 -4.52 11.70
CA GLU A 52 11.13 -5.86 12.04
C GLU A 52 9.78 -6.11 11.35
N PRO A 53 9.50 -7.36 10.93
CA PRO A 53 8.26 -7.67 10.23
C PRO A 53 7.05 -7.08 10.95
N VAL A 54 6.19 -6.38 10.19
CA VAL A 54 4.99 -5.69 10.69
C VAL A 54 4.13 -6.59 11.59
N LEU A 55 4.17 -7.91 11.33
CA LEU A 55 3.56 -8.94 12.15
C LEU A 55 4.65 -9.69 12.91
N THR A 56 4.64 -9.53 14.23
CA THR A 56 5.46 -10.35 15.12
C THR A 56 4.71 -11.63 15.50
N LYS A 57 5.42 -12.64 16.02
CA LYS A 57 4.77 -13.88 16.49
C LYS A 57 3.83 -13.64 17.67
N ASP A 58 4.10 -12.60 18.45
CA ASP A 58 3.34 -12.22 19.65
C ASP A 58 2.32 -11.10 19.37
N ASP A 59 1.97 -10.87 18.09
CA ASP A 59 1.04 -9.82 17.70
C ASP A 59 -0.40 -10.13 18.16
N PRO A 60 -1.10 -9.21 18.85
CA PRO A 60 -2.49 -9.39 19.30
C PRO A 60 -3.50 -9.73 18.19
N ILE A 61 -3.17 -9.48 16.92
CA ILE A 61 -4.00 -9.89 15.80
C ILE A 61 -4.18 -11.43 15.74
N TRP A 62 -3.20 -12.20 16.24
CA TRP A 62 -3.29 -13.66 16.29
C TRP A 62 -4.33 -14.14 17.31
N ASP A 63 -4.60 -13.35 18.36
CA ASP A 63 -5.64 -13.65 19.35
C ASP A 63 -7.05 -13.56 18.76
N MET A 64 -7.22 -12.92 17.59
CA MET A 64 -8.50 -12.84 16.90
C MET A 64 -8.93 -14.18 16.28
N ILE A 65 -8.01 -15.13 16.09
CA ILE A 65 -8.31 -16.44 15.50
C ILE A 65 -9.27 -17.19 16.44
N GLY A 66 -10.48 -17.50 15.93
CA GLY A 66 -11.50 -18.24 16.67
C GLY A 66 -12.43 -17.39 17.54
N MET A 67 -12.32 -16.06 17.50
CA MET A 67 -13.30 -15.18 18.17
C MET A 67 -14.70 -15.24 17.51
N GLY A 68 -14.77 -15.48 16.20
CA GLY A 68 -16.02 -15.65 15.47
C GLY A 68 -16.60 -17.06 15.65
N LYS A 69 -17.83 -17.16 16.15
CA LYS A 69 -18.60 -18.41 16.18
C LYS A 69 -19.83 -18.26 15.29
N SER A 70 -20.05 -19.26 14.43
CA SER A 70 -21.23 -19.37 13.58
C SER A 70 -21.51 -20.84 13.31
N ASP A 71 -22.78 -21.17 13.08
CA ASP A 71 -23.20 -22.50 12.67
C ASP A 71 -22.98 -22.74 11.15
N ILE A 72 -22.50 -21.72 10.44
CA ILE A 72 -22.20 -21.77 9.00
C ILE A 72 -20.82 -22.40 8.80
N THR A 73 -20.77 -23.62 8.25
CA THR A 73 -19.53 -24.40 8.07
C THR A 73 -18.77 -24.09 6.78
N ASP A 74 -19.45 -23.49 5.80
CA ASP A 74 -18.93 -23.18 4.46
C ASP A 74 -18.90 -21.68 4.17
N GLY A 75 -18.99 -20.85 5.23
CA GLY A 75 -19.09 -19.40 5.12
C GLY A 75 -17.91 -18.75 4.43
N SER A 76 -16.72 -19.36 4.45
CA SER A 76 -15.55 -18.85 3.71
C SER A 76 -15.70 -19.00 2.20
N TYR A 77 -16.38 -20.05 1.73
CA TYR A 77 -16.58 -20.34 0.31
C TYR A 77 -17.84 -19.70 -0.24
N ASN A 78 -18.92 -19.70 0.55
CA ASN A 78 -20.25 -19.22 0.15
C ASN A 78 -20.62 -17.90 0.84
N HIS A 79 -19.64 -17.05 1.19
CA HIS A 79 -19.90 -15.82 1.94
C HIS A 79 -20.94 -14.93 1.28
N ASP A 80 -20.91 -14.77 -0.05
CA ASP A 80 -21.89 -13.98 -0.80
C ASP A 80 -23.32 -14.43 -0.56
N LYS A 81 -23.58 -15.74 -0.59
CA LYS A 81 -24.91 -16.29 -0.29
C LYS A 81 -25.38 -15.86 1.10
N TYR A 82 -24.53 -15.92 2.11
CA TYR A 82 -24.92 -15.61 3.49
C TYR A 82 -24.95 -14.12 3.80
N ILE A 83 -24.15 -13.32 3.11
CA ILE A 83 -24.09 -11.86 3.24
C ILE A 83 -25.27 -11.21 2.49
N TYR A 84 -25.62 -11.73 1.32
CA TYR A 84 -26.62 -11.13 0.44
C TYR A 84 -28.02 -11.79 0.51
N ALA A 85 -28.18 -13.01 1.03
CA ALA A 85 -29.51 -13.64 1.17
C ALA A 85 -30.28 -13.23 2.44
N ARG A 86 -29.73 -12.32 3.25
CA ARG A 86 -30.46 -11.74 4.38
C ARG A 86 -31.19 -10.48 3.91
N ASP A 87 -32.50 -10.62 3.76
CA ASP A 87 -33.52 -9.57 3.89
C ASP A 87 -34.14 -8.98 2.61
N TRP A 88 -33.92 -9.56 1.41
CA TRP A 88 -34.58 -9.08 0.17
C TRP A 88 -35.32 -10.15 -0.67
N ASP A 89 -35.26 -11.44 -0.33
CA ASP A 89 -35.91 -12.54 -1.08
C ASP A 89 -37.16 -13.12 -0.38
N LEU A 90 -37.78 -12.38 0.54
CA LEU A 90 -39.07 -12.76 1.14
C LEU A 90 -40.25 -12.08 0.42
N ASP A 91 -40.33 -12.24 -0.89
CA ASP A 91 -41.55 -12.02 -1.66
C ASP A 91 -41.51 -13.02 -2.82
N ASP A 92 -42.18 -14.17 -2.63
CA ASP A 92 -42.79 -15.02 -3.68
C ASP A 92 -42.92 -16.48 -3.19
N GLU A 93 -43.75 -16.72 -2.17
CA GLU A 93 -44.37 -18.04 -1.96
C GLU A 93 -45.65 -17.93 -1.11
N GLU A 94 -46.64 -17.18 -1.61
CA GLU A 94 -48.05 -17.50 -1.37
C GLU A 94 -48.74 -17.69 -2.73
N ALA A 95 -48.72 -18.93 -3.22
CA ALA A 95 -49.57 -19.46 -4.28
C ALA A 95 -50.35 -20.67 -3.73
#